data_AF-A0A968X5M9-F1
#
_entry.id   AF-A0A968X5M9-F1
#
_cell.length_a   1.000
_cell.length_b   1.000
_cell.length_c   1.000
_cell.angle_alpha   90.00
_cell.angle_beta   90.00
_cell.angle_gamma   90.00
#
_symmetry.space_group_name_H-M   'P 1'
#
loop_
_entity.id
_entity.type
_entity.pdbx_description
1 polymer ?
#
loop_
_entity_poly.entity_id
_entity_poly.type
_entity_poly.pdbx_seq_one_letter_code
_entity_poly.pdbx_strand_id
1 'polypeptide(L)' 'MAYPSAILTGQDLMRDLALTPSPKIGQILSALQLARAEGRIGDRITALAFARGLAETP' A
#
# COMPACT_ATOMS: atom_id res chain seq x y z
N MET A 1 -19.87 -9.08 8.58
CA MET A 1 -18.75 -8.25 9.07
C MET A 1 -17.93 -7.82 7.87
N ALA A 2 -18.03 -6.54 7.49
CA ALA A 2 -17.22 -5.99 6.42
C ALA A 2 -15.81 -5.74 6.98
N TYR A 3 -14.83 -6.55 6.59
CA TYR A 3 -13.44 -6.13 6.73
C TYR A 3 -13.29 -4.88 5.88
N PRO A 4 -12.76 -3.76 6.41
CA PRO A 4 -12.56 -2.57 5.61
C PRO A 4 -11.72 -2.96 4.39
N SER A 5 -12.28 -2.75 3.21
CA SER A 5 -11.59 -3.04 1.96
C SER A 5 -10.27 -2.26 1.95
N ALA A 6 -9.18 -2.96 1.63
CA ALA A 6 -7.90 -2.31 1.47
C ALA A 6 -8.01 -1.24 0.37
N ILE A 7 -7.44 -0.06 0.61
CA ILE A 7 -7.42 1.04 -0.36
C ILE A 7 -6.65 0.63 -1.62
N LEU A 8 -5.60 -0.18 -1.44
CA LEU A 8 -4.78 -0.76 -2.49
C LEU A 8 -4.61 -2.25 -2.25
N THR A 9 -4.55 -3.00 -3.34
CA THR A 9 -4.20 -4.43 -3.35
C THR A 9 -2.76 -4.62 -3.81
N GLY A 10 -2.21 -5.83 -3.63
CA GLY A 10 -0.89 -6.15 -4.19
C GLY A 10 -0.84 -5.99 -5.72
N GLN A 11 -1.94 -6.26 -6.42
CA GLN A 11 -2.05 -6.04 -7.87
C GLN A 11 -1.97 -4.56 -8.23
N ASP A 12 -2.58 -3.67 -7.44
CA ASP A 12 -2.45 -2.23 -7.63
C ASP A 12 -1.00 -1.79 -7.48
N LEU A 13 -0.29 -2.30 -6.47
CA LEU A 13 1.13 -1.99 -6.26
C LEU A 13 2.00 -2.50 -7.41
N MET A 14 1.76 -3.70 -7.91
CA MET A 14 2.49 -4.24 -9.06
C MET A 14 2.26 -3.41 -10.32
N ARG A 15 1.01 -3.03 -10.60
CA ARG A 15 0.65 -2.27 -11.80
C ARG A 15 1.11 -0.81 -11.72
N ASP A 16 0.78 -0.12 -10.62
CA ASP A 16 0.93 1.33 -10.52
C ASP A 16 2.36 1.75 -10.10
N LEU A 17 3.10 0.86 -9.43
CA LEU A 17 4.50 1.10 -9.02
C LEU A 17 5.51 0.22 -9.78
N ALA A 18 5.05 -0.53 -10.79
CA ALA A 18 5.87 -1.47 -11.57
C ALA A 18 6.68 -2.47 -10.69
N LEU A 19 6.13 -2.83 -9.52
CA LEU A 19 6.79 -3.75 -8.60
C LEU A 19 6.68 -5.19 -9.09
N THR A 20 7.75 -5.95 -8.93
CA THR A 20 7.74 -7.40 -9.17
C THR A 20 7.21 -8.15 -7.94
N PRO A 21 6.58 -9.33 -8.14
CA PRO A 21 6.12 -10.16 -7.04
C PRO A 21 7.26 -10.44 -6.04
N SER A 22 7.11 -9.96 -4.82
CA SER A 22 8.13 -10.07 -3.77
C SER A 22 7.53 -9.91 -2.38
N PRO A 23 8.20 -10.39 -1.31
CA PRO A 23 7.77 -10.16 0.07
C PRO A 23 7.61 -8.67 0.43
N LYS A 24 8.34 -7.78 -0.27
CA LYS A 24 8.26 -6.33 -0.09
C LYS A 24 6.86 -5.79 -0.34
N ILE A 25 6.10 -6.37 -1.28
CA ILE A 25 4.69 -6.00 -1.51
C ILE A 25 3.85 -6.25 -0.26
N GLY A 26 4.04 -7.40 0.40
CA GLY A 26 3.33 -7.71 1.66
C GLY A 26 3.68 -6.72 2.76
N GLN A 27 4.95 -6.32 2.87
CA GLN A 27 5.39 -5.31 3.84
C GLN A 27 4.75 -3.93 3.57
N ILE A 28 4.71 -3.52 2.30
CA ILE A 28 4.05 -2.27 1.89
C ILE A 28 2.55 -2.31 2.21
N LEU A 29 1.87 -3.42 1.91
CA LEU A 29 0.44 -3.57 2.24
C LEU A 29 0.18 -3.50 3.75
N SER A 30 1.04 -4.12 4.57
CA SER A 30 0.94 -4.02 6.03
C SER A 30 1.14 -2.57 6.52
N ALA A 31 2.12 -1.86 5.96
CA ALA A 31 2.39 -0.46 6.30
C ALA A 31 1.23 0.46 5.88
N LEU A 32 0.59 0.20 4.73
CA LEU A 32 -0.61 0.91 4.29
C LEU A 32 -1.78 0.70 5.26
N GLN A 33 -1.99 -0.53 5.76
CA GLN A 33 -3.04 -0.78 6.74
C GLN A 33 -2.79 -0.03 8.05
N LEU A 34 -1.54 0.02 8.51
CA LEU A 34 -1.17 0.79 9.69
C LEU A 34 -1.40 2.29 9.47
N ALA A 35 -0.89 2.85 8.37
CA ALA A 35 -1.07 4.27 8.04
C ALA A 35 -2.56 4.66 7.90
N ARG A 36 -3.41 3.74 7.42
CA ARG A 36 -4.86 3.94 7.34
C ARG A 36 -5.50 3.94 8.73
N ALA A 37 -5.09 3.01 9.60
CA ALA A 37 -5.56 2.96 10.98
C ALA A 37 -5.16 4.22 11.77
N GLU A 38 -4.00 4.79 11.46
CA GLU A 38 -3.52 6.07 12.02
C GLU A 38 -4.21 7.31 11.40
N GLY A 39 -5.05 7.15 10.38
CA GLY A 39 -5.70 8.27 9.68
C GLY A 39 -4.78 9.09 8.76
N ARG A 40 -3.60 8.55 8.42
CA ARG A 40 -2.60 9.21 7.56
C ARG A 40 -2.91 9.06 6.08
N ILE A 41 -3.62 8.00 5.71
CA ILE A 41 -4.11 7.76 4.35
C ILE A 41 -5.60 7.43 4.40
N GLY A 42 -6.36 8.04 3.49
CA GLY A 42 -7.81 7.84 3.39
C GLY A 42 -8.30 7.50 1.98
N ASP A 43 -7.43 7.66 0.99
CA ASP A 43 -7.76 7.57 -0.42
C ASP A 43 -6.62 6.91 -1.21
N ARG A 44 -6.93 6.56 -2.46
CA ARG A 44 -6.00 5.84 -3.34
C ARG A 44 -4.72 6.64 -3.63
N ILE A 45 -4.82 7.96 -3.76
CA ILE A 45 -3.69 8.82 -4.13
C ILE A 45 -2.70 8.90 -2.97
N THR A 46 -3.19 9.16 -1.75
CA THR A 46 -2.35 9.19 -0.54
C THR A 46 -1.74 7.82 -0.24
N ALA A 47 -2.49 6.74 -0.45
CA ALA A 47 -1.98 5.38 -0.33
C ALA A 47 -0.86 5.07 -1.35
N LEU A 48 -1.01 5.45 -2.63
CA LEU A 48 0.02 5.20 -3.66
C LEU A 48 1.29 5.99 -3.38
N ALA A 49 1.17 7.26 -2.97
CA ALA A 49 2.31 8.08 -2.61
C ALA A 49 3.09 7.49 -1.42
N PHE A 50 2.37 7.02 -0.40
CA PHE A 50 2.97 6.35 0.75
C PHE A 50 3.68 5.05 0.36
N ALA A 51 3.02 4.21 -0.44
CA ALA A 51 3.57 2.95 -0.93
C ALA A 51 4.85 3.15 -1.77
N ARG A 52 4.87 4.19 -2.62
CA ARG A 52 6.04 4.54 -3.43
C ARG A 52 7.25 4.89 -2.57
N GLY A 53 7.07 5.70 -1.52
CA GLY A 53 8.15 6.06 -0.61
C GLY A 53 8.78 4.83 0.07
N LEU A 54 7.97 3.82 0.40
CA LEU A 54 8.44 2.54 0.97
C LEU A 54 9.12 1.65 -0.06
N ALA A 55 8.70 1.70 -1.33
CA ALA A 55 9.31 0.94 -2.41
C ALA A 55 10.72 1.44 -2.74
N GLU A 56 10.91 2.77 -2.71
CA GLU A 56 12.17 3.45 -3.02
C GLU A 56 13.18 3.41 -1.85
N THR A 57 12.74 3.04 -0.63
CA THR A 57 13.67 2.86 0.49
C THR A 57 14.54 1.60 0.26
N PRO A 58 15.88 1.71 0.35
CA PRO A 58 16.80 0.58 0.14
C PRO A 58 16.64 -0.52 1.19
#